data_AF-A0A4R4BJ37-F1
#
_entry.id   AF-A0A4R4BJ37-F1
#
_cell.length_a   1.000
_cell.length_b   1.000
_cell.length_c   1.000
_cell.angle_alpha   90.00
_cell.angle_beta   90.00
_cell.angle_gamma   90.00
#
_symmetry.space_group_name_H-M   'P 1'
#
loop_
_entity.id
_entity.type
_entity.pdbx_description
1 polymer ?
#
loop_
_entity_poly.entity_id
_entity_poly.type
_entity_poly.pdbx_seq_one_letter_code
_entity_poly.pdbx_strand_id
1 'polypeptide(L)'
;MKEIINVSDGKRLGNIGDIEIDMNTGKIRSIIISKQARMLGIFGKDVEIVIPWEEIMKIGEDVILVRVNPINSVTESIQTPTIS
;
A
#
# COMPACT_ATOMS: atom_id res chain seq x y z
N MET A 1 -14.86 -3.23 4.69
CA MET A 1 -13.47 -2.75 4.44
C MET A 1 -12.61 -4.00 4.32
N LYS A 2 -11.94 -4.23 3.18
CA LYS A 2 -11.16 -5.47 2.99
C LYS A 2 -9.78 -5.35 3.62
N GLU A 3 -9.31 -6.41 4.27
CA GLU A 3 -7.98 -6.47 4.88
C GLU A 3 -6.95 -7.01 3.87
N ILE A 4 -5.75 -6.44 3.85
CA ILE A 4 -4.65 -6.97 3.04
C ILE A 4 -3.69 -7.76 3.92
N ILE A 5 -3.45 -9.02 3.54
CA ILE A 5 -2.56 -9.95 4.23
C ILE A 5 -1.43 -10.39 3.30
N ASN A 6 -0.19 -10.28 3.78
CA ASN A 6 0.96 -10.84 3.07
C ASN A 6 1.01 -12.36 3.24
N VAL A 7 1.04 -13.10 2.14
CA VAL A 7 1.09 -14.57 2.17
C VAL A 7 2.43 -15.10 2.67
N SER A 8 3.50 -14.33 2.56
CA SER A 8 4.86 -14.77 2.91
C SER A 8 5.07 -14.89 4.43
N ASP A 9 4.44 -14.02 5.22
CA ASP A 9 4.61 -13.98 6.67
C ASP A 9 3.28 -13.92 7.44
N GLY A 10 2.13 -13.92 6.75
CA GLY A 10 0.80 -13.86 7.36
C GLY A 10 0.45 -12.51 7.98
N LYS A 11 1.31 -11.48 7.86
CA LYS A 11 1.07 -10.20 8.51
C LYS A 11 0.00 -9.39 7.79
N ARG A 12 -0.81 -8.71 8.59
CA ARG A 12 -1.73 -7.67 8.12
C ARG A 12 -0.94 -6.42 7.75
N LEU A 13 -1.07 -6.01 6.49
CA LEU A 13 -0.44 -4.80 5.97
C LEU A 13 -1.28 -3.55 6.26
N GLY A 14 -2.60 -3.70 6.20
CA GLY A 14 -3.56 -2.63 6.45
C GLY A 14 -4.86 -2.87 5.71
N ASN A 15 -5.54 -1.79 5.36
CA ASN A 15 -6.76 -1.80 4.58
C ASN A 15 -6.56 -0.98 3.31
N ILE A 16 -7.37 -1.22 2.29
CA ILE A 16 -7.31 -0.44 1.04
C ILE A 16 -7.65 1.02 1.38
N GLY A 17 -6.74 1.93 1.02
CA GLY A 17 -6.93 3.37 1.05
C GLY A 17 -7.42 3.88 -0.31
N ASP A 18 -6.66 3.60 -1.36
CA ASP A 18 -6.94 4.11 -2.72
C ASP A 18 -6.45 3.13 -3.82
N ILE A 19 -6.74 3.43 -5.08
CA ILE A 19 -6.37 2.65 -6.27
C ILE A 19 -5.78 3.58 -7.33
N GLU A 20 -4.61 3.22 -7.85
CA GLU A 20 -4.00 3.91 -8.97
C GLU A 20 -4.45 3.29 -10.30
N ILE A 21 -4.89 4.12 -11.25
CA ILE A 21 -5.34 3.72 -12.58
C ILE A 21 -4.41 4.31 -13.63
N ASP A 22 -3.98 3.49 -14.59
CA ASP A 22 -3.32 3.98 -15.81
C ASP A 22 -4.35 4.68 -16.70
N MET A 23 -4.21 6.00 -16.86
CA MET A 23 -5.14 6.84 -17.60
C MET A 23 -5.17 6.56 -19.11
N ASN A 24 -4.15 5.90 -19.66
CA ASN A 24 -4.11 5.57 -21.09
C ASN A 24 -4.85 4.26 -21.38
N THR A 25 -4.78 3.29 -20.47
CA THR A 25 -5.32 1.94 -20.66
C THR A 25 -6.58 1.66 -19.86
N GLY A 26 -6.89 2.47 -18.86
CA GLY A 26 -7.99 2.26 -17.90
C GLY A 26 -7.76 1.09 -16.95
N LYS A 27 -6.56 0.49 -16.94
CA LYS A 27 -6.22 -0.64 -16.07
C LYS A 27 -5.77 -0.17 -14.70
N ILE A 28 -6.04 -0.99 -13.69
CA ILE A 28 -5.51 -0.77 -12.34
C ILE A 28 -4.01 -1.04 -12.37
N ARG A 29 -3.21 -0.08 -11.89
CA ARG A 29 -1.76 -0.20 -11.75
C ARG A 29 -1.37 -0.70 -10.37
N SER A 30 -1.98 -0.15 -9.33
CA SER A 30 -1.62 -0.47 -7.95
C SER A 30 -2.78 -0.21 -6.99
N ILE A 31 -2.73 -0.86 -5.83
CA ILE A 31 -3.58 -0.52 -4.67
C ILE A 31 -2.70 0.18 -3.62
N ILE A 32 -3.21 1.25 -3.04
CA ILE A 32 -2.58 1.96 -1.94
C ILE A 32 -3.21 1.51 -0.64
N ILE A 33 -2.38 1.10 0.31
CA ILE A 33 -2.78 0.69 1.65
C ILE A 33 -2.39 1.80 2.61
N SER A 34 -3.39 2.36 3.28
CA SER A 34 -3.17 3.32 4.37
C SER A 34 -2.99 2.56 5.67
N LYS A 35 -1.79 2.66 6.27
CA LYS A 35 -1.52 2.11 7.59
C LYS A 35 -1.47 3.24 8.62
N GLN A 36 -2.48 3.30 9.48
CA GLN A 36 -2.42 4.15 10.67
C GLN A 36 -1.28 3.66 11.55
N ALA A 37 -0.25 4.49 11.71
CA ALA A 37 0.84 4.25 12.63
C ALA A 37 0.30 4.35 14.07
N ARG A 38 -0.06 3.22 14.68
CA ARG A 38 -0.30 3.15 16.13
C ARG A 38 1.05 3.27 16.84
N MET A 39 1.52 4.49 17.05
CA MET A 39 2.57 4.76 18.03
C MET A 39 2.13 5.90 18.97
N LEU A 40 2.31 5.62 20.26
CA LEU A 40 2.10 6.52 21.39
C LEU A 40 3.08 7.69 21.33
N GLY A 41 2.56 8.91 21.17
CA GLY A 41 3.17 10.11 21.75
C GLY A 41 4.05 11.00 20.87
N ILE A 42 4.65 10.54 19.77
CA ILE A 42 5.56 11.41 18.98
C ILE A 42 5.71 10.89 17.53
N PHE A 43 5.15 11.65 16.57
CA PHE A 43 5.41 11.57 15.12
C PHE A 43 5.10 10.23 14.41
N GLY A 44 3.87 9.74 14.53
CA GLY A 44 3.36 8.77 13.57
C GLY A 44 3.13 9.44 12.21
N LYS A 45 4.07 9.32 11.28
CA LYS A 45 3.79 9.59 9.86
C LYS A 45 2.89 8.47 9.36
N ASP A 46 1.80 8.83 8.68
CA ASP A 46 1.01 7.86 7.94
C ASP A 46 1.92 7.15 6.94
N VAL A 47 1.94 5.82 6.99
CA VAL A 47 2.73 5.00 6.08
C VAL A 47 1.79 4.48 5.02
N GLU A 48 2.05 4.89 3.79
CA GLU A 48 1.37 4.36 2.61
C GLU A 48 2.21 3.22 2.02
N ILE A 49 1.55 2.10 1.71
CA ILE A 49 2.17 0.97 1.03
C ILE A 49 1.50 0.84 -0.33
N VAL A 50 2.30 0.97 -1.39
CA VAL A 50 1.84 0.76 -2.76
C VAL A 50 2.07 -0.70 -3.14
N ILE A 51 1.02 -1.40 -3.55
CA ILE A 51 1.10 -2.78 -4.02
C ILE A 51 0.72 -2.82 -5.50
N PRO A 52 1.66 -3.16 -6.40
CA PRO A 52 1.36 -3.37 -7.80
C PRO A 52 0.26 -4.42 -8.00
N TRP A 53 -0.57 -4.24 -9.02
CA TRP A 53 -1.68 -5.16 -9.31
C TRP A 53 -1.20 -6.61 -9.50
N GLU A 54 0.01 -6.78 -10.05
CA GLU A 54 0.65 -8.07 -10.30
C GLU A 54 0.97 -8.85 -9.01
N GLU A 55 1.10 -8.17 -7.87
CA GLU A 55 1.40 -8.79 -6.59
C GLU A 55 0.13 -9.26 -5.84
N ILE A 56 -1.05 -9.00 -6.40
CA ILE A 56 -2.33 -9.48 -5.87
C ILE A 56 -2.53 -10.93 -6.29
N MET A 57 -2.51 -11.82 -5.30
CA MET A 57 -2.71 -13.25 -5.53
C MET A 57 -4.18 -13.65 -5.58
N LYS A 58 -5.00 -13.06 -4.70
CA LYS A 58 -6.44 -13.37 -4.61
C LYS A 58 -7.21 -12.26 -3.95
N ILE A 59 -8.38 -11.96 -4.50
CA ILE A 59 -9.37 -11.05 -3.91
C ILE A 59 -10.54 -11.89 -3.41
N GLY A 60 -10.70 -11.97 -2.09
CA GLY A 60 -11.84 -12.58 -1.43
C GLY A 60 -12.92 -11.56 -1.06
N GLU A 61 -13.95 -12.02 -0.35
CA GLU A 61 -15.03 -11.18 0.17
C GLU A 61 -14.53 -10.21 1.26
N ASP A 62 -13.65 -10.69 2.14
CA ASP A 62 -13.13 -9.87 3.26
C ASP A 62 -11.63 -9.60 3.15
N VAL A 63 -10.88 -10.49 2.50
CA VAL A 63 -9.41 -10.47 2.52
C VAL A 63 -8.85 -10.43 1.11
N ILE A 64 -7.84 -9.59 0.91
CA ILE A 64 -6.95 -9.61 -0.25
C ILE A 64 -5.62 -10.19 0.15
N LEU A 65 -5.22 -11.25 -0.56
CA LEU A 65 -3.93 -11.90 -0.38
C LEU A 65 -2.93 -11.32 -1.38
N VAL A 66 -1.78 -10.88 -0.88
CA VAL A 66 -0.70 -10.28 -1.67
C VAL A 66 0.62 -10.96 -1.35
N ARG A 67 1.58 -10.91 -2.27
CA ARG A 67 2.94 -11.42 -2.06
C ARG A 67 3.96 -10.29 -2.19
N VAL A 68 4.10 -9.49 -1.15
CA VAL A 68 5.08 -8.38 -1.17
C VAL A 68 6.37 -8.75 -0.44
N ASN A 69 7.50 -8.42 -1.04
CA ASN A 69 8.79 -8.47 -0.35
C ASN A 69 9.00 -7.17 0.44
N PRO A 70 9.59 -7.21 1.66
CA PRO A 70 9.75 -6.04 2.52
C PRO A 70 10.51 -4.85 1.91
N ILE A 71 11.22 -5.08 0.80
CA ILE A 71 12.10 -4.11 0.14
C ILE A 71 11.28 -3.12 -0.74
N ASN A 72 10.04 -3.47 -1.12
CA ASN A 72 9.29 -2.70 -2.12
C ASN A 72 8.35 -1.63 -1.53
N SER A 73 8.25 -1.49 -0.21
CA SER A 73 7.24 -0.64 0.47
C SER A 73 7.73 0.74 0.91
N VAL A 74 8.84 1.24 0.37
CA VAL A 74 9.30 2.62 0.62
C VAL A 74 9.18 3.41 -0.67
N THR A 75 8.08 4.15 -0.84
CA THR A 75 8.01 5.17 -1.89
C THR A 75 8.49 6.50 -1.33
N GLU A 76 9.39 7.10 -2.10
CA GLU A 76 10.12 8.34 -1.88
C GLU A 76 9.24 9.49 -1.38
N SER A 77 9.70 10.17 -0.33
CA SER A 77 9.30 11.55 -0.09
C SER A 77 9.71 12.37 -1.31
N ILE A 78 8.73 12.85 -2.09
CA ILE A 78 8.94 13.84 -3.14
C ILE A 78 9.80 14.98 -2.55
N GLN A 79 10.99 15.18 -3.10
CA GLN A 79 11.81 16.37 -2.83
C GLN A 79 11.02 17.59 -3.33
N THR A 80 10.56 18.46 -2.43
CA THR A 80 10.11 19.80 -2.83
C THR A 80 11.37 20.58 -3.24
N PRO A 81 11.49 21.09 -4.48
CA PRO A 81 12.51 22.08 -4.76
C PRO A 81 12.13 23.35 -4.01
N THR A 82 12.83 23.64 -2.92
CA THR A 82 12.86 25.01 -2.37
C THR A 82 13.58 25.88 -3.39
N ILE A 83 12.81 26.54 -4.25
CA ILE A 83 13.33 27.63 -5.07
C ILE A 83 13.33 28.86 -4.17
N SER A 84 14.54 29.32 -3.80
CA SER A 84 14.77 30.67 -3.27
C SER A 84 14.90 31.66 -4.42
#